data_AF-A0AAW2E257-F1
#
_entry.id   AF-A0AAW2E257-F1
#
_cell.length_a   1.000
_cell.length_b   1.000
_cell.length_c   1.000
_cell.angle_alpha   90.00
_cell.angle_beta   90.00
_cell.angle_gamma   90.00
#
_symmetry.space_group_name_H-M   'P 1'
#
loop_
_entity.id
_entity.type
_entity.pdbx_description
1 polymer ?
#
loop_
_entity_poly.entity_id
_entity_poly.type
_entity_poly.pdbx_seq_one_letter_code
_entity_poly.pdbx_strand_id
1 'polypeptide(L)' 'MNKNIQFTYQDFGWGKPTKVEMISIDKTGAIRVSETRDGSGGIEIGMVLNKHVMEESASVFAKGLEIL' A
#
# COMPACT_ATOMS: atom_id res chain seq x y z
N MET A 1 -6.23 -6.19 21.98
CA MET A 1 -7.16 -5.77 20.91
C MET A 1 -6.35 -5.50 19.66
N ASN A 2 -6.32 -6.43 18.70
CA ASN A 2 -5.70 -6.18 17.40
C ASN A 2 -6.71 -5.44 16.53
N LYS A 3 -6.73 -4.11 16.63
CA LYS A 3 -7.51 -3.28 15.70
C LYS A 3 -6.67 -3.09 14.44
N ASN A 4 -7.06 -3.72 13.34
CA ASN A 4 -6.62 -3.31 12.01
C ASN A 4 -7.15 -1.90 11.79
N ILE A 5 -6.27 -0.89 11.80
CA ILE A 5 -6.66 0.50 11.59
C ILE A 5 -6.84 0.70 10.08
N GLN A 6 -8.10 0.79 9.63
CA GLN A 6 -8.41 0.99 8.21
C GLN A 6 -8.50 2.48 7.89
N PHE A 7 -7.35 3.08 7.61
CA PHE A 7 -7.22 4.51 7.32
C PHE A 7 -7.92 4.96 6.03
N THR A 8 -8.18 4.05 5.08
CA THR A 8 -8.82 4.34 3.78
C THR A 8 -10.31 4.72 3.89
N TYR A 9 -10.94 4.47 5.04
CA TYR A 9 -12.37 4.75 5.28
C TYR A 9 -12.63 5.95 6.19
N GLN A 10 -11.60 6.71 6.60
CA GLN A 10 -11.75 7.80 7.54
C GLN A 10 -12.27 9.08 6.85
N ASP A 11 -13.56 9.37 6.97
CA ASP A 11 -14.19 10.60 6.47
C ASP A 11 -14.39 11.60 7.63
N PHE A 12 -13.85 12.82 7.47
CA PHE A 12 -13.98 13.92 8.43
C PHE A 12 -15.04 14.96 8.01
N GLY A 13 -15.83 14.69 6.97
CA GLY A 13 -16.79 15.63 6.37
C GLY A 13 -16.32 16.23 5.05
N TRP A 14 -15.14 15.83 4.56
CA TRP A 14 -14.57 16.26 3.27
C TRP A 14 -14.53 15.13 2.23
N GLY A 15 -15.13 13.98 2.55
CA GLY A 15 -15.03 12.77 1.75
C GLY A 15 -13.87 11.89 2.16
N LYS A 16 -13.83 10.69 1.59
CA LYS A 16 -12.79 9.68 1.88
C LYS A 16 -11.41 10.16 1.42
N PRO A 17 -10.32 9.77 2.10
CA PRO A 17 -8.97 10.07 1.67
C PRO A 17 -8.71 9.52 0.27
N THR A 18 -8.07 10.31 -0.58
CA THR A 18 -7.68 9.88 -1.94
C THR A 18 -6.51 8.90 -1.89
N LYS A 19 -5.64 9.04 -0.89
CA LYS A 19 -4.47 8.21 -0.67
C LYS A 19 -4.09 8.22 0.82
N VAL A 20 -3.60 7.08 1.31
CA VAL A 20 -3.03 6.94 2.65
C VAL A 20 -1.63 6.38 2.52
N GLU A 21 -0.67 6.90 3.29
CA GLU A 21 0.68 6.36 3.37
C GLU A 21 1.09 6.14 4.83
N MET A 22 1.83 5.06 5.10
CA MET A 22 2.40 4.79 6.42
C MET A 22 3.86 5.23 6.41
N ILE A 23 4.13 6.44 6.89
CA ILE A 23 5.47 7.04 6.79
C ILE A 23 6.52 6.23 7.55
N SER A 24 6.17 5.65 8.71
CA SER A 24 7.09 4.91 9.58
C SER A 24 7.71 3.65 8.97
N ILE A 25 7.23 3.19 7.81
CA ILE A 25 7.81 2.02 7.13
C ILE A 25 9.21 2.31 6.59
N ASP A 26 9.57 3.58 6.39
CA ASP A 26 10.91 4.02 5.98
C ASP A 26 12.02 3.56 6.93
N LYS A 27 11.72 3.51 8.24
CA LYS A 27 12.66 3.17 9.31
C LYS A 27 12.70 1.69 9.64
N THR A 28 11.61 0.97 9.38
CA THR A 28 11.45 -0.43 9.79
C THR A 28 11.67 -1.40 8.64
N GLY A 29 11.63 -0.93 7.39
CA GLY A 29 11.60 -1.79 6.20
C GLY A 29 10.32 -2.62 6.10
N ALA A 30 9.28 -2.26 6.86
CA ALA A 30 8.00 -2.96 6.80
C ALA A 30 7.30 -2.73 5.46
N ILE A 31 6.46 -3.68 5.08
CA ILE A 31 5.56 -3.56 3.93
C ILE A 31 4.16 -3.29 4.46
N ARG A 32 3.52 -2.23 3.95
CA ARG A 32 2.11 -1.93 4.24
C ARG A 32 1.25 -2.69 3.24
N VAL A 33 0.18 -3.32 3.73
CA VAL A 33 -0.85 -3.97 2.90
C VAL A 33 -2.22 -3.45 3.32
N SER A 34 -3.06 -3.07 2.36
CA SER A 34 -4.46 -2.69 2.62
C SER A 34 -5.36 -2.96 1.42
N GLU A 35 -6.67 -2.88 1.63
CA GLU A 35 -7.66 -2.86 0.55
C GLU A 35 -7.56 -1.57 -0.27
N THR A 36 -7.98 -1.61 -1.54
CA THR A 36 -8.12 -0.42 -2.38
C THR A 36 -9.24 0.49 -1.87
N ARG A 37 -9.06 1.80 -2.04
CA ARG A 37 -10.04 2.84 -1.66
C ARG A 37 -11.43 2.61 -2.26
N ASP A 38 -11.50 2.10 -3.48
CA ASP A 38 -12.75 1.97 -4.24
C ASP A 38 -13.56 0.72 -3.88
N GLY A 39 -13.02 -0.18 -3.03
CA GLY A 39 -13.69 -1.42 -2.66
C GLY A 39 -13.84 -2.40 -3.83
N SER A 40 -13.05 -2.26 -4.90
CA SER A 40 -13.06 -3.17 -6.05
C SER A 40 -12.50 -4.57 -5.75
N GLY A 41 -12.09 -4.84 -4.50
CA GLY A 41 -11.44 -6.09 -4.10
C GLY A 41 -9.95 -6.13 -4.42
N GLY A 42 -9.36 -5.03 -4.88
CA GLY A 42 -7.92 -4.90 -5.07
C GLY A 42 -7.16 -4.73 -3.76
N ILE A 43 -5.84 -4.94 -3.82
CA ILE A 43 -4.91 -4.76 -2.71
C ILE A 43 -3.93 -3.64 -3.06
N GLU A 44 -3.70 -2.72 -2.13
CA GLU A 44 -2.64 -1.73 -2.15
C GLU A 44 -1.43 -2.22 -1.33
N ILE A 45 -0.25 -2.19 -1.95
CA ILE A 45 1.03 -2.55 -1.32
C ILE A 45 1.90 -1.28 -1.25
N GLY A 46 2.29 -0.89 -0.04
CA GLY A 46 3.18 0.25 0.22
C GLY A 46 4.57 -0.20 0.64
N MET A 47 5.60 0.31 -0.04
CA MET A 47 7.01 -0.02 0.22
C MET A 47 7.86 1.25 0.15
N VAL A 48 8.92 1.31 0.97
CA VAL A 48 9.95 2.35 0.88
C VAL A 48 11.30 1.65 0.77
N LEU A 49 11.96 1.84 -0.38
CA LEU A 49 13.22 1.18 -0.73
C LEU A 49 14.16 2.18 -1.41
N ASN A 50 15.43 1.84 -1.48
CA ASN A 50 16.36 2.54 -2.38
C ASN A 50 15.87 2.43 -3.82
N LYS A 51 16.07 3.50 -4.62
CA LYS A 51 15.53 3.61 -5.98
C LYS A 51 15.80 2.37 -6.85
N HIS A 52 17.04 1.90 -6.90
CA HIS A 52 17.41 0.72 -7.71
C HIS A 52 16.65 -0.54 -7.28
N VAL A 53 16.46 -0.75 -5.97
CA VAL A 53 15.71 -1.89 -5.43
C VAL A 53 14.22 -1.76 -5.74
N MET A 54 13.66 -0.54 -5.70
CA MET A 54 12.26 -0.31 -6.07
C MET A 54 12.02 -0.60 -7.55
N GLU A 55 12.95 -0.23 -8.43
CA GLU A 55 12.88 -0.52 -9.88
C GLU A 55 12.92 -2.03 -10.15
N GLU A 56 13.84 -2.75 -9.48
CA GLU A 56 13.90 -4.22 -9.54
C GLU A 56 12.62 -4.87 -9.00
N SER A 57 12.13 -4.39 -7.85
CA SER A 57 10.91 -4.90 -7.21
C SER A 57 9.70 -4.73 -8.13
N ALA A 58 9.55 -3.57 -8.76
CA ALA A 58 8.47 -3.31 -9.73
C ALA A 58 8.58 -4.24 -10.96
N SER A 59 9.79 -4.48 -11.46
CA SER A 59 10.00 -5.40 -12.59
C SER A 59 9.63 -6.84 -12.23
N VAL A 60 10.07 -7.33 -11.06
CA VAL A 60 9.76 -8.68 -10.60
C VAL A 60 8.26 -8.83 -10.35
N PHE A 61 7.62 -7.83 -9.72
CA PHE A 61 6.19 -7.85 -9.46
C PHE A 61 5.36 -7.90 -10.76
N ALA A 62 5.71 -7.08 -11.76
CA ALA A 62 5.05 -7.08 -13.06
C ALA A 62 5.18 -8.43 -13.78
N LYS A 63 6.40 -8.98 -13.86
CA LYS A 63 6.66 -10.31 -14.45
C LYS A 63 5.89 -11.42 -13.73
N GLY A 64 5.79 -11.34 -12.40
CA GLY A 64 5.02 -12.28 -11.60
C GLY A 64 3.52 -12.24 -11.89
N LEU A 65 2.98 -11.09 -12.29
CA LEU A 65 1.58 -10.96 -12.71
C LEU A 65 1.32 -11.47 -14.13
N GLU A 66 2.32 -11.44 -15.01
CA GLU A 66 2.18 -11.97 -16.38
C GLU A 66 2.03 -13.50 -16.43
N ILE A 67 2.44 -14.19 -15.37
CA ILE A 67 2.36 -15.66 -15.25
C ILE A 67 1.11 -16.17 -14.50
N LEU A 68 0.22 -15.26 -14.09
CA LEU A 68 -1.07 -15.52 -13.45
C LEU A 68 -2.20 -15.51 -14.49
#